data_AF-A0A957UZ39-F1
#
_entry.id   AF-A0A957UZ39-F1
#
_cell.length_a   1.000
_cell.length_b   1.000
_cell.length_c   1.000
_cell.angle_alpha   90.00
_cell.angle_beta   90.00
_cell.angle_gamma   90.00
#
_symmetry.space_group_name_H-M   'P 1'
#
loop_
_entity.id
_entity.type
_entity.pdbx_description
1 polymer ?
#
loop_
_entity_poly.entity_id
_entity_poly.type
_entity_poly.pdbx_seq_one_letter_code
_entity_poly.pdbx_strand_id
1 'polypeptide(L)'
;MDASTDARIQRFHAAGIIDMHFDLPLGLFDRRTEHGLIRDEFVPELRAGGIGLVGAALFVEDKYLPEMGLRVALDEVARLYDEVALA
;
A
#
# COMPACT_ATOMS: atom_id res chain seq x y z
N MET A 1 -21.97 -11.37 13.36
CA MET A 1 -22.76 -10.16 13.11
C MET A 1 -24.16 -10.59 12.67
N ASP A 2 -25.19 -9.77 12.85
CA ASP A 2 -26.49 -10.10 12.29
C ASP A 2 -26.48 -9.89 10.76
N ALA A 3 -27.32 -10.64 10.04
CA ALA A 3 -27.36 -10.60 8.58
C ALA A 3 -27.78 -9.22 8.02
N SER A 4 -28.44 -8.39 8.84
CA SER A 4 -28.86 -7.03 8.47
C SER A 4 -27.67 -6.06 8.44
N THR A 5 -26.76 -6.21 9.40
CA THR A 5 -25.54 -5.41 9.53
C THR A 5 -24.56 -5.75 8.41
N ASP A 6 -24.36 -7.04 8.12
CA ASP A 6 -23.48 -7.48 7.03
C ASP A 6 -23.98 -6.98 5.66
N ALA A 7 -25.29 -7.06 5.41
CA ALA A 7 -25.89 -6.53 4.18
C ALA A 7 -25.70 -5.01 4.05
N ARG A 8 -25.76 -4.27 5.15
CA ARG A 8 -25.50 -2.82 5.17
C ARG A 8 -24.04 -2.49 4.89
N ILE A 9 -23.10 -3.23 5.49
CA ILE A 9 -21.66 -3.07 5.25
C ILE A 9 -21.36 -3.34 3.77
N GLN A 10 -21.84 -4.46 3.23
CA GLN A 10 -21.66 -4.80 1.82
C GLN A 10 -22.20 -3.71 0.88
N ARG A 11 -23.36 -3.13 1.20
CA ARG A 11 -23.92 -2.02 0.41
C ARG A 11 -23.03 -0.78 0.42
N PHE A 12 -22.41 -0.44 1.55
CA PHE A 12 -21.49 0.70 1.62
C PHE A 12 -20.17 0.43 0.90
N HIS A 13 -19.67 -0.80 0.98
CA HIS A 13 -18.42 -1.20 0.33
C HIS A 13 -18.57 -1.47 -1.17
N ALA A 14 -19.79 -1.56 -1.71
CA ALA A 14 -20.04 -1.91 -3.11
C ALA A 14 -19.39 -0.96 -4.12
N ALA A 15 -19.14 0.30 -3.75
CA ALA A 15 -18.45 1.28 -4.60
C ALA A 15 -16.91 1.14 -4.57
N GLY A 16 -16.38 0.29 -3.69
CA GLY A 16 -14.95 0.18 -3.39
C GLY A 16 -14.50 1.17 -2.33
N ILE A 17 -13.51 0.76 -1.53
CA ILE A 17 -12.84 1.63 -0.55
C ILE A 17 -11.65 2.29 -1.23
N ILE A 18 -11.45 3.57 -0.92
CA ILE A 18 -10.25 4.32 -1.28
C ILE A 18 -9.50 4.61 0.01
N ASP A 19 -8.32 4.02 0.17
CA ASP A 19 -7.37 4.44 1.19
C ASP A 19 -6.46 5.52 0.59
N MET A 20 -6.25 6.62 1.29
CA MET A 20 -5.43 7.74 0.81
C MET A 20 -4.09 7.85 1.55
N HIS A 21 -3.81 6.99 2.52
CA HIS A 21 -2.61 7.08 3.33
C HIS A 21 -2.16 5.70 3.82
N PHE A 22 -1.56 4.93 2.93
CA PHE A 22 -1.02 3.61 3.23
C PHE A 22 0.50 3.60 3.04
N ASP A 23 1.24 3.23 4.09
CA ASP A 23 2.72 3.21 4.13
C ASP A 23 3.33 2.03 3.35
N LEU A 24 2.77 1.71 2.19
CA LEU A 24 3.26 0.66 1.30
C LEU A 24 4.70 0.90 0.85
N PRO A 25 5.11 2.11 0.39
CA PRO A 25 6.48 2.35 -0.04
C PRO A 25 7.51 2.06 1.05
N LEU A 26 7.26 2.48 2.29
CA LEU A 26 8.12 2.17 3.44
C LEU A 26 8.25 0.65 3.66
N GLY A 27 7.12 -0.06 3.68
CA GLY A 27 7.12 -1.52 3.84
C GLY A 27 7.89 -2.24 2.72
N LEU A 28 7.79 -1.76 1.48
CA LEU A 28 8.54 -2.29 0.34
C LEU A 28 10.03 -1.94 0.41
N PHE A 29 10.36 -0.75 0.92
CA PHE A 29 11.74 -0.29 1.09
C PHE A 29 12.45 -1.10 2.18
N ASP A 30 11.80 -1.40 3.29
CA ASP A 30 12.34 -2.25 4.35
C ASP A 30 12.60 -3.69 3.86
N ARG A 31 11.73 -4.20 2.98
CA ARG A 31 11.84 -5.52 2.35
C ARG A 31 12.42 -5.49 0.94
N ARG A 32 13.27 -4.50 0.63
CA ARG A 32 13.80 -4.24 -0.73
C ARG A 32 14.62 -5.37 -1.37
N THR A 33 14.96 -6.43 -0.65
CA THR A 33 15.63 -7.62 -1.20
C THR A 33 14.65 -8.68 -1.71
N GLU A 34 13.36 -8.54 -1.42
CA GLU A 34 12.28 -9.42 -1.87
C GLU A 34 11.59 -8.80 -3.09
N HIS A 35 10.91 -9.59 -3.93
CA HIS A 35 10.27 -9.13 -5.16
C HIS A 35 8.87 -9.72 -5.32
N GLY A 36 7.97 -8.96 -5.94
CA GLY A 36 6.59 -9.40 -6.19
C GLY A 36 5.68 -9.36 -4.97
N LEU A 37 6.09 -8.69 -3.89
CA LEU A 37 5.30 -8.46 -2.69
C LEU A 37 3.94 -7.82 -2.99
N ILE A 38 3.88 -6.83 -3.90
CA ILE A 38 2.59 -6.22 -4.27
C ILE A 38 1.64 -7.28 -4.85
N ARG A 39 2.14 -8.11 -5.77
CA ARG A 39 1.35 -9.15 -6.45
C ARG A 39 0.92 -10.26 -5.49
N ASP A 40 1.88 -10.75 -4.70
CA ASP A 40 1.75 -12.01 -3.97
C ASP A 40 1.14 -11.82 -2.58
N GLU A 41 1.34 -10.65 -1.96
CA GLU A 41 0.87 -10.36 -0.59
C GLU A 41 -0.17 -9.24 -0.56
N PHE A 42 0.12 -8.06 -1.12
CA PHE A 42 -0.76 -6.89 -0.92
C PHE A 42 -2.04 -6.91 -1.76
N VAL A 43 -1.96 -7.16 -3.07
CA VAL A 43 -3.14 -7.15 -3.96
C VAL A 43 -4.21 -8.16 -3.53
N PRO A 44 -3.88 -9.41 -3.15
CA PRO A 44 -4.86 -10.37 -2.65
C PRO A 44 -5.61 -9.84 -1.42
N GLU A 45 -4.89 -9.31 -0.43
CA GLU A 45 -5.46 -8.78 0.82
C GLU A 45 -6.28 -7.51 0.58
N LEU A 46 -5.80 -6.58 -0.25
CA LEU A 46 -6.52 -5.37 -0.63
C LEU A 46 -7.85 -5.70 -1.31
N ARG A 47 -7.84 -6.69 -2.22
CA ARG A 47 -9.06 -7.17 -2.88
C ARG A 47 -10.02 -7.85 -1.91
N ALA A 48 -9.51 -8.68 -1.01
CA ALA A 48 -10.32 -9.32 0.03
C ALA A 48 -10.97 -8.28 0.97
N GLY A 49 -10.27 -7.18 1.26
CA GLY A 49 -10.77 -6.04 2.02
C GLY A 49 -11.71 -5.09 1.25
N GLY A 50 -11.89 -5.27 -0.06
CA GLY A 50 -12.71 -4.39 -0.89
C GLY A 50 -12.06 -3.03 -1.19
N ILE A 51 -10.74 -2.92 -1.07
CA ILE A 51 -9.99 -1.71 -1.37
C ILE A 51 -9.71 -1.67 -2.88
N GLY A 52 -10.25 -0.64 -3.53
CA GLY A 52 -10.13 -0.44 -4.96
C GLY A 52 -9.01 0.51 -5.37
N LEU A 53 -8.58 1.39 -4.46
CA LEU A 53 -7.50 2.34 -4.68
C LEU A 53 -6.73 2.61 -3.39
N VAL A 54 -5.42 2.73 -3.53
CA VAL A 54 -4.51 3.07 -2.43
C VAL A 54 -3.66 4.26 -2.83
N GLY A 55 -3.68 5.30 -2.00
CA GLY A 55 -2.67 6.34 -1.96
C GLY A 55 -1.44 5.81 -1.22
N ALA A 56 -0.41 5.44 -1.98
CA ALA A 56 0.87 4.98 -1.43
C ALA A 56 1.63 6.19 -0.85
N ALA A 57 1.62 6.32 0.47
CA ALA A 57 2.23 7.45 1.17
C ALA A 57 3.75 7.27 1.22
N LEU A 58 4.49 8.31 0.83
CA LEU A 58 5.93 8.37 1.05
C LEU A 58 6.19 8.86 2.47
N PHE A 59 6.99 8.10 3.22
CA PHE A 59 7.34 8.43 4.59
C PHE A 59 8.83 8.21 4.79
N VAL A 60 9.55 9.31 5.08
CA VAL A 60 10.98 9.25 5.37
C VAL A 60 11.21 9.41 6.86
N GLU A 61 11.83 8.40 7.48
CA GLU A 61 12.20 8.46 8.88
C GLU A 61 13.26 9.54 9.16
N ASP A 62 13.15 10.20 10.33
CA ASP A 62 14.04 11.27 10.77
C ASP A 62 15.53 10.88 10.76
N LYS A 63 15.86 9.59 10.91
CA LYS A 63 17.25 9.09 10.88
C LYS A 63 17.95 9.33 9.54
N TYR A 64 17.18 9.59 8.47
CA TYR A 64 17.70 9.90 7.14
C TYR A 64 17.82 11.41 6.90
N LEU A 65 17.41 12.25 7.84
CA LEU A 65 17.48 13.70 7.70
C LEU A 65 18.75 14.29 8.34
N PRO A 66 19.23 15.43 7.80
CA PRO A 66 18.76 16.09 6.57
C PRO A 66 19.37 15.53 5.26
N GLU A 67 20.48 14.80 5.33
CA GLU A 67 21.31 14.53 4.13
C GLU A 67 20.70 13.49 3.18
N MET A 68 20.02 12.48 3.71
CA MET A 68 19.57 11.31 2.95
C MET A 68 18.09 11.35 2.57
N GLY A 69 17.34 12.35 3.04
CA GLY A 69 15.88 12.36 2.92
C GLY A 69 15.37 12.24 1.48
N LEU A 70 15.94 13.04 0.57
CA LEU A 70 15.58 12.99 -0.84
C LEU A 70 15.95 11.64 -1.49
N ARG A 71 17.11 11.07 -1.13
CA ARG A 71 17.54 9.79 -1.71
C ARG A 71 16.60 8.67 -1.30
N VAL A 72 16.29 8.57 -0.01
CA VAL A 72 15.40 7.52 0.51
C VAL A 72 14.00 7.67 -0.09
N ALA A 73 13.45 8.87 -0.17
CA ALA A 73 12.16 9.10 -0.83
C ALA A 73 12.15 8.64 -2.30
N LEU A 74 13.22 8.92 -3.05
CA LEU A 74 13.32 8.47 -4.44
C LEU A 74 13.51 6.96 -4.57
N ASP A 75 14.25 6.34 -3.64
CA ASP A 75 14.42 4.89 -3.60
C ASP A 75 13.10 4.17 -3.28
N GLU A 76 12.28 4.72 -2.36
CA GLU A 76 10.91 4.25 -2.11
C GLU A 76 10.02 4.32 -3.35
N VAL A 77 10.07 5.46 -4.07
CA VAL A 77 9.33 5.62 -5.34
C VAL A 77 9.81 4.60 -6.38
N ALA A 78 11.12 4.49 -6.59
CA ALA A 78 11.68 3.54 -7.55
C ALA A 78 11.27 2.10 -7.22
N ARG A 79 11.34 1.73 -5.94
CA ARG A 79 10.94 0.41 -5.46
C ARG A 79 9.46 0.13 -5.73
N LEU A 80 8.58 1.11 -5.52
CA LEU A 80 7.16 0.99 -5.85
C LEU A 80 6.94 0.73 -7.34
N TYR A 81 7.63 1.46 -8.24
CA TYR A 81 7.53 1.22 -9.67
C TYR A 81 8.01 -0.18 -10.07
N ASP A 82 9.13 -0.64 -9.49
CA ASP A 82 9.65 -1.99 -9.74
C ASP A 82 8.66 -3.08 -9.33
N GLU A 83 7.99 -2.92 -8.18
CA GLU A 83 6.96 -3.88 -7.75
C GLU A 83 5.71 -3.85 -8.64
N VAL A 84 5.21 -2.66 -8.99
CA VAL A 84 4.03 -2.53 -9.84
C VAL A 84 4.28 -3.12 -11.23
N ALA A 85 5.52 -3.06 -11.74
CA ALA A 85 5.89 -3.70 -13.00
C ALA A 85 5.85 -5.25 -12.97
N LEU A 86 5.83 -5.85 -11.77
CA LEU A 86 5.73 -7.30 -11.55
C LEU A 86 4.31 -7.77 -11.22
N ALA A 87 3.37 -6.84 -11.02
CA ALA A 87 2.01 -7.08 -10.52
C ALA A 87 0.98 -7.35 -11.63
#